data_AF-T0LB65-F1
#
_entry.id   AF-T0LB65-F1
#
_cell.length_a   1.000
_cell.length_b   1.000
_cell.length_c   1.000
_cell.angle_alpha   90.00
_cell.angle_beta   90.00
_cell.angle_gamma   90.00
#
_symmetry.space_group_name_H-M   'P 1'
#
loop_
_entity.id
_entity.type
_entity.pdbx_description
1 polymer ?
#
loop_
_entity_poly.entity_id
_entity_poly.type
_entity_poly.pdbx_seq_one_letter_code
_entity_poly.pdbx_strand_id
1 'polypeptide(L)'
;MILVLALIFSITTISLSYIRKSSKVENCTSNEELDKYFSLVAAKVSPQVCFKQLVFCASDLISKINEIEKEKEIIEPLFRDRIVSDAMYDKLNDKLKNLSIDKLLIESESKLYDRNCFNEAKLIKINVDKKYKISDDVFFDKKREALENELYKRLIK
;
A
#
# COMPACT_ATOMS: atom_id res chain seq x y z
N MET A 1 32.44 -4.09 -43.94
CA MET A 1 32.65 -4.46 -42.52
C MET A 1 31.73 -3.69 -41.56
N ILE A 2 31.57 -2.38 -41.70
CA ILE A 2 30.66 -1.57 -40.86
C ILE A 2 29.20 -2.05 -40.91
N LEU A 3 28.67 -2.38 -42.09
CA LEU A 3 27.31 -2.92 -42.23
C LEU A 3 27.11 -4.26 -41.50
N VAL A 4 28.13 -5.12 -41.49
CA VAL A 4 28.08 -6.42 -40.80
C VAL A 4 28.10 -6.21 -39.27
N LEU A 5 28.91 -5.26 -38.79
CA LEU A 5 28.93 -4.88 -37.38
C LEU A 5 27.60 -4.29 -36.91
N ALA A 6 26.96 -3.43 -37.73
CA ALA A 6 25.64 -2.88 -37.41
C ALA A 6 24.55 -3.95 -37.29
N LEU A 7 24.61 -4.98 -38.14
CA LEU A 7 23.68 -6.12 -38.12
C LEU A 7 23.86 -6.98 -36.86
N ILE A 8 25.10 -7.23 -36.44
CA ILE A 8 25.40 -7.95 -35.20
C ILE A 8 24.93 -7.14 -33.98
N PHE A 9 25.14 -5.82 -33.97
CA PHE A 9 24.64 -4.95 -32.91
C PHE A 9 23.11 -4.90 -32.85
N SER A 10 22.41 -4.91 -33.99
CA SER A 10 20.94 -4.93 -33.97
C SER A 10 20.42 -6.26 -33.43
N ILE A 11 21.01 -7.39 -33.82
CA ILE A 11 20.57 -8.71 -33.35
C ILE A 11 20.81 -8.84 -31.84
N THR A 12 22.00 -8.47 -31.36
CA THR A 12 22.33 -8.54 -29.93
C THR A 12 21.43 -7.65 -29.06
N THR A 13 21.13 -6.43 -29.49
CA THR A 13 20.22 -5.52 -28.77
C THR A 13 18.78 -6.03 -28.74
N ILE A 14 18.32 -6.63 -29.84
CA ILE A 14 17.00 -7.29 -29.91
C ILE A 14 16.96 -8.50 -28.96
N SER A 15 17.96 -9.39 -29.03
CA SER A 15 18.04 -10.59 -28.16
C SER A 15 18.09 -10.22 -26.68
N LEU A 16 18.89 -9.21 -26.31
CA LEU A 16 18.96 -8.70 -24.93
C LEU A 16 17.62 -8.11 -24.47
N SER A 17 16.91 -7.41 -25.35
CA SER A 17 15.58 -6.88 -25.03
C SER A 17 14.55 -7.97 -24.81
N TYR A 18 14.56 -9.03 -25.63
CA TYR A 18 13.66 -10.17 -25.48
C TYR A 18 13.93 -10.96 -24.19
N ILE A 19 15.19 -11.22 -23.86
CA ILE A 19 15.58 -11.91 -22.62
C ILE A 19 15.15 -11.08 -21.39
N ARG A 20 15.39 -9.77 -21.42
CA ARG A 20 15.00 -8.86 -20.34
C ARG A 20 13.48 -8.77 -20.17
N LYS A 21 12.73 -8.81 -21.27
CA LYS A 21 11.25 -8.81 -21.24
C LYS A 21 10.71 -10.13 -20.70
N SER A 22 11.30 -11.27 -21.09
CA SER A 22 10.88 -12.60 -20.61
C SER A 22 11.20 -12.85 -19.13
N SER A 23 12.22 -12.20 -18.58
CA SER A 23 12.61 -12.37 -17.17
C SER A 23 11.80 -11.52 -16.19
N LYS A 24 11.09 -10.48 -16.66
CA LYS A 24 10.17 -9.71 -15.82
C LYS A 24 8.86 -10.47 -15.71
N VAL A 25 8.70 -11.24 -14.65
CA VAL A 25 7.36 -11.65 -14.20
C VAL A 25 6.63 -10.36 -13.83
N GLU A 26 5.62 -9.98 -14.61
CA GLU A 26 4.73 -8.86 -14.30
C GLU A 26 3.98 -9.20 -13.01
N ASN A 27 4.59 -8.86 -11.87
CA ASN A 27 3.89 -8.81 -10.60
C ASN A 27 3.03 -7.55 -10.59
N CYS A 28 2.05 -7.47 -11.49
CA CYS A 28 0.91 -6.59 -11.34
C CYS A 28 0.07 -7.17 -10.20
N THR A 29 0.47 -6.86 -8.96
CA THR A 29 -0.42 -7.05 -7.81
C THR A 29 -1.59 -6.09 -8.01
N SER A 30 -2.69 -6.62 -8.55
CA SER A 30 -3.95 -5.90 -8.77
C SER A 30 -4.37 -5.25 -7.46
N ASN A 31 -4.57 -3.94 -7.48
CA ASN A 31 -5.06 -3.23 -6.31
C ASN A 31 -6.59 -3.35 -6.28
N GLU A 32 -7.10 -4.34 -5.53
CA GLU A 32 -8.53 -4.70 -5.51
C GLU A 32 -9.46 -3.50 -5.26
N GLU A 33 -9.05 -2.53 -4.44
CA GLU A 33 -9.84 -1.34 -4.16
C GLU A 33 -9.93 -0.39 -5.37
N LEU A 34 -8.84 -0.29 -6.15
CA LEU A 34 -8.80 0.50 -7.37
C LEU A 34 -9.62 -0.16 -8.49
N ASP A 35 -9.60 -1.49 -8.57
CA ASP A 35 -10.45 -2.25 -9.50
C ASP A 35 -11.94 -2.05 -9.18
N LYS A 36 -12.30 -2.01 -7.89
CA LYS A 36 -13.67 -1.66 -7.44
C LYS A 36 -14.04 -0.25 -7.86
N TYR A 37 -13.14 0.72 -7.75
CA TYR A 37 -13.39 2.10 -8.21
C TYR A 37 -13.70 2.12 -9.72
N PHE A 38 -12.85 1.53 -10.55
CA PHE A 38 -13.07 1.51 -12.00
C PHE A 38 -14.35 0.75 -12.39
N SER A 39 -14.70 -0.30 -11.65
CA SER A 39 -15.97 -1.01 -11.82
C SER A 39 -17.18 -0.10 -11.54
N LEU A 40 -17.13 0.71 -10.49
CA LEU A 40 -18.19 1.69 -10.17
C LEU A 40 -18.28 2.80 -11.21
N VAL A 41 -17.15 3.27 -11.73
CA VAL A 41 -17.10 4.26 -12.82
C VAL A 41 -17.72 3.68 -14.09
N ALA A 42 -17.37 2.45 -14.46
CA ALA A 42 -17.93 1.75 -15.63
C ALA A 42 -19.45 1.55 -15.49
N ALA A 43 -19.94 1.28 -14.28
CA ALA A 43 -21.36 1.16 -13.96
C ALA A 43 -22.10 2.52 -13.89
N LYS A 44 -21.43 3.65 -14.14
CA LYS A 44 -21.99 5.01 -14.10
C LYS A 44 -22.69 5.34 -12.77
N VAL A 45 -22.12 4.85 -11.67
CA VAL A 45 -22.61 5.14 -10.31
C VAL A 45 -22.41 6.62 -9.99
N SER A 46 -23.18 7.16 -9.02
CA SER A 46 -23.11 8.58 -8.68
C SER A 46 -21.67 9.05 -8.39
N PRO A 47 -21.27 10.25 -8.84
CA PRO A 47 -19.91 10.78 -8.64
C PRO A 47 -19.48 10.83 -7.18
N GLN A 48 -20.42 11.04 -6.26
CA GLN A 48 -20.16 11.08 -4.82
C GLN A 48 -19.75 9.71 -4.26
N VAL A 49 -20.38 8.63 -4.73
CA VAL A 49 -20.04 7.26 -4.32
C VAL A 49 -18.70 6.85 -4.91
N CYS A 50 -18.42 7.20 -6.17
CA CYS A 50 -17.12 6.96 -6.79
C CYS A 50 -16.00 7.71 -6.05
N PHE A 51 -16.22 8.97 -5.70
CA PHE A 51 -15.26 9.75 -4.91
C PHE A 51 -15.02 9.14 -3.52
N LYS A 52 -16.08 8.67 -2.84
CA LYS A 52 -15.93 7.97 -1.55
C LYS A 52 -15.07 6.70 -1.69
N GLN A 53 -15.27 5.92 -2.75
CA GLN A 53 -14.43 4.75 -3.03
C GLN A 53 -12.98 5.17 -3.32
N LEU A 54 -12.76 6.26 -4.06
CA LEU A 54 -11.43 6.80 -4.32
C LEU A 54 -10.70 7.20 -3.02
N VAL A 55 -11.42 7.76 -2.04
CA VAL A 55 -10.87 8.07 -0.71
C VAL A 55 -10.50 6.79 0.05
N PHE A 56 -11.29 5.72 -0.06
CA PHE A 56 -10.91 4.42 0.49
C PHE A 56 -9.65 3.85 -0.17
N CYS A 57 -9.54 3.94 -1.50
CA CYS A 57 -8.34 3.54 -2.24
C CYS A 57 -7.11 4.30 -1.73
N ALA A 58 -7.23 5.62 -1.54
CA ALA A 58 -6.16 6.45 -1.01
C ALA A 58 -5.76 6.04 0.42
N SER A 59 -6.74 5.70 1.28
CA SER A 59 -6.47 5.22 2.65
C SER A 59 -5.74 3.89 2.67
N ASP A 60 -6.19 2.93 1.85
CA ASP A 60 -5.57 1.60 1.73
C ASP A 60 -4.15 1.71 1.17
N LEU A 61 -3.93 2.55 0.16
CA LEU A 61 -2.62 2.81 -0.41
C LEU A 61 -1.66 3.39 0.63
N ILE A 62 -2.10 4.32 1.48
CA ILE A 62 -1.28 4.83 2.60
C ILE A 62 -0.92 3.70 3.57
N SER A 63 -1.83 2.76 3.86
CA SER A 63 -1.52 1.61 4.74
C SER A 63 -0.43 0.74 4.13
N LYS A 64 -0.59 0.37 2.86
CA LYS A 64 0.36 -0.47 2.13
C LYS A 64 1.74 0.18 2.02
N ILE A 65 1.81 1.49 1.75
CA ILE A 65 3.09 2.22 1.75
C ILE A 65 3.76 2.13 3.12
N ASN A 66 3.04 2.41 4.20
CA ASN A 66 3.61 2.37 5.55
C ASN A 66 4.08 0.97 5.94
N GLU A 67 3.38 -0.08 5.52
CA GLU A 67 3.79 -1.47 5.75
C GLU A 67 5.09 -1.80 5.02
N ILE A 68 5.19 -1.41 3.74
CA ILE A 68 6.40 -1.66 2.95
C ILE A 68 7.58 -0.80 3.44
N GLU A 69 7.35 0.42 3.90
CA GLU A 69 8.39 1.26 4.52
C GLU A 69 8.96 0.59 5.77
N LYS A 70 8.10 0.03 6.65
CA LYS A 70 8.56 -0.76 7.80
C LYS A 70 9.33 -2.02 7.37
N GLU A 71 8.85 -2.71 6.34
CA GLU A 71 9.55 -3.88 5.80
C GLU A 71 10.94 -3.49 5.25
N LYS A 72 11.02 -2.33 4.58
CA LYS A 72 12.27 -1.78 4.04
C LYS A 72 13.27 -1.43 5.14
N GLU A 73 12.82 -0.83 6.25
CA GLU A 73 13.68 -0.51 7.40
C GLU A 73 14.39 -1.75 7.96
N ILE A 74 13.75 -2.91 7.87
CA ILE A 74 14.31 -4.20 8.31
C ILE A 74 15.20 -4.82 7.22
N ILE A 75 14.74 -4.81 5.97
CA ILE A 75 15.42 -5.52 4.87
C ILE A 75 16.65 -4.76 4.38
N GLU A 76 16.65 -3.43 4.37
CA GLU A 76 17.76 -2.63 3.83
C GLU A 76 19.09 -2.83 4.59
N PRO A 77 19.12 -2.86 5.95
CA PRO A 77 20.31 -3.27 6.70
C PRO A 77 20.76 -4.70 6.36
N LEU A 78 19.83 -5.66 6.33
CA LEU A 78 20.14 -7.06 6.05
C LEU A 78 20.68 -7.27 4.62
N PHE A 79 20.21 -6.45 3.68
CA PHE A 79 20.73 -6.41 2.32
C PHE A 79 22.16 -5.85 2.29
N ARG A 80 22.44 -4.75 3.01
CA ARG A 80 23.80 -4.20 3.13
C ARG A 80 24.78 -5.22 3.72
N ASP A 81 24.32 -6.02 4.67
CA ASP A 81 25.11 -7.10 5.29
C ASP A 81 25.21 -8.37 4.42
N ARG A 82 24.65 -8.36 3.20
CA ARG A 82 24.57 -9.49 2.26
C ARG A 82 23.90 -10.73 2.83
N ILE A 83 23.00 -10.54 3.80
CA ILE A 83 22.21 -11.62 4.43
C ILE A 83 20.99 -11.95 3.55
N VAL A 84 20.45 -10.95 2.86
CA VAL A 84 19.25 -11.09 2.01
C VAL A 84 19.64 -11.04 0.53
N SER A 85 18.99 -11.85 -0.30
CA SER A 85 19.23 -11.91 -1.75
C SER A 85 18.83 -10.62 -2.48
N ASP A 86 19.58 -10.25 -3.50
CA ASP A 86 19.25 -9.14 -4.44
C ASP A 86 17.81 -9.22 -4.96
N ALA A 87 17.35 -10.42 -5.32
CA ALA A 87 16.00 -10.63 -5.82
C ALA A 87 14.89 -10.25 -4.81
N MET A 88 15.16 -10.33 -3.50
CA MET A 88 14.21 -9.94 -2.47
C MET A 88 14.18 -8.43 -2.27
N TYR A 89 15.34 -7.78 -2.33
CA TYR A 89 15.46 -6.33 -2.29
C TYR A 89 14.83 -5.68 -3.54
N ASP A 90 15.10 -6.25 -4.72
CA ASP A 90 14.51 -5.81 -5.99
C ASP A 90 12.99 -5.94 -5.99
N LYS A 91 12.45 -7.06 -5.48
CA LYS A 91 11.00 -7.23 -5.30
C LYS A 91 10.39 -6.14 -4.41
N LEU A 92 11.05 -5.78 -3.32
CA LEU A 92 10.57 -4.72 -2.44
C LEU A 92 10.56 -3.36 -3.15
N ASN A 93 11.62 -3.05 -3.90
CA ASN A 93 11.69 -1.83 -4.70
C ASN A 93 10.65 -1.80 -5.82
N ASP A 94 10.38 -2.93 -6.47
CA ASP A 94 9.36 -3.03 -7.50
C ASP A 94 7.95 -2.86 -6.91
N LYS A 95 7.67 -3.39 -5.72
CA LYS A 95 6.41 -3.11 -5.00
C LYS A 95 6.26 -1.61 -4.71
N LEU A 96 7.31 -0.92 -4.24
CA LEU A 96 7.28 0.52 -4.00
C LEU A 96 7.01 1.33 -5.28
N LYS A 97 7.61 0.91 -6.41
CA LYS A 97 7.32 1.52 -7.72
C LYS A 97 5.88 1.29 -8.15
N ASN A 98 5.33 0.11 -7.94
CA ASN A 98 3.94 -0.16 -8.28
C ASN A 98 2.98 0.70 -7.44
N LEU A 99 3.24 0.82 -6.13
CA LEU A 99 2.44 1.71 -5.27
C LEU A 99 2.57 3.18 -5.65
N SER A 100 3.72 3.63 -6.18
CA SER A 100 3.87 5.02 -6.63
C SER A 100 3.10 5.30 -7.93
N ILE A 101 2.98 4.30 -8.81
CA ILE A 101 2.11 4.35 -9.99
C ILE A 101 0.65 4.44 -9.55
N ASP A 102 0.20 3.57 -8.64
CA ASP A 102 -1.16 3.61 -8.09
C ASP A 102 -1.48 4.97 -7.44
N LYS A 103 -0.51 5.53 -6.70
CA LYS A 103 -0.63 6.85 -6.10
C LYS A 103 -0.87 7.92 -7.17
N LEU A 104 -0.09 7.89 -8.25
CA LEU A 104 -0.20 8.85 -9.35
C LEU A 104 -1.56 8.72 -10.05
N LEU A 105 -2.05 7.49 -10.25
CA LEU A 105 -3.38 7.25 -10.80
C LEU A 105 -4.47 7.84 -9.92
N ILE A 106 -4.46 7.56 -8.62
CA ILE A 106 -5.43 8.10 -7.66
C ILE A 106 -5.37 9.63 -7.61
N GLU A 107 -4.17 10.23 -7.62
CA GLU A 107 -4.01 11.69 -7.67
C GLU A 107 -4.59 12.29 -8.96
N SER A 108 -4.39 11.62 -10.10
CA SER A 108 -4.92 12.07 -11.38
C SER A 108 -6.46 12.02 -11.41
N GLU A 109 -7.06 10.97 -10.87
CA GLU A 109 -8.52 10.84 -10.76
C GLU A 109 -9.09 11.84 -9.75
N SER A 110 -8.39 12.09 -8.64
CA SER A 110 -8.83 13.04 -7.61
C SER A 110 -8.95 14.47 -8.16
N LYS A 111 -8.12 14.85 -9.13
CA LYS A 111 -8.21 16.15 -9.80
C LYS A 111 -9.53 16.35 -10.55
N LEU A 112 -10.17 15.29 -11.02
CA LEU A 112 -11.48 15.38 -11.68
C LEU A 112 -12.61 15.83 -10.74
N TYR A 113 -12.37 15.74 -9.42
CA TYR A 113 -13.34 16.09 -8.39
C TYR A 113 -12.99 17.40 -7.66
N ASP A 114 -11.93 18.11 -8.05
CA ASP A 114 -11.41 19.31 -7.39
C ASP A 114 -11.21 19.16 -5.87
N ARG A 115 -10.93 17.93 -5.42
CA ARG A 115 -10.74 17.57 -4.01
C ARG A 115 -9.45 16.80 -3.84
N ASN A 116 -8.87 16.87 -2.63
CA ASN A 116 -7.68 16.11 -2.26
C ASN A 116 -8.08 14.84 -1.48
N CYS A 117 -8.27 13.73 -2.18
CA CYS A 117 -8.68 12.45 -1.58
C CYS A 117 -7.69 11.95 -0.52
N PHE A 118 -6.38 12.21 -0.68
CA PHE A 118 -5.35 11.83 0.31
C PHE A 118 -5.45 12.59 1.63
N ASN A 119 -5.90 13.85 1.61
CA ASN A 119 -6.11 14.60 2.85
C ASN A 119 -7.34 14.07 3.61
N GLU A 120 -8.42 13.77 2.89
CA GLU A 120 -9.61 13.15 3.47
C GLU A 120 -9.32 11.73 4.00
N ALA A 121 -8.52 10.95 3.27
CA ALA A 121 -8.09 9.62 3.69
C ALA A 121 -7.27 9.65 5.00
N LYS A 122 -6.36 10.63 5.15
CA LYS A 122 -5.59 10.82 6.40
C LYS A 122 -6.51 11.13 7.59
N LEU A 123 -7.55 11.94 7.39
CA LEU A 123 -8.52 12.28 8.44
C LEU A 123 -9.35 11.06 8.87
N ILE A 124 -9.70 10.19 7.93
CA ILE A 124 -10.43 8.95 8.22
C ILE A 124 -9.59 8.03 9.12
N LYS A 125 -8.30 7.82 8.81
CA LYS A 125 -7.39 7.03 9.66
C LYS A 125 -7.30 7.56 11.10
N ILE A 126 -7.09 8.87 11.25
CA ILE A 126 -7.00 9.50 12.58
C ILE A 126 -8.28 9.28 13.40
N ASN A 127 -9.44 9.30 12.76
CA ASN A 127 -10.73 9.12 13.43
C ASN A 127 -11.01 7.65 13.80
N VAL A 128 -10.52 6.69 13.00
CA VAL A 128 -10.64 5.25 13.31
C VAL A 128 -9.73 4.89 14.50
N ASP A 129 -8.47 5.33 14.49
CA ASP A 129 -7.53 5.05 15.58
C ASP A 129 -8.00 5.66 16.90
N LYS A 130 -8.58 6.87 16.88
CA LYS A 130 -9.18 7.48 18.07
C LYS A 130 -10.37 6.69 18.61
N LYS A 131 -11.23 6.14 17.74
CA LYS A 131 -12.38 5.33 18.17
C LYS A 131 -11.95 4.03 18.84
N TYR A 132 -10.94 3.35 18.29
CA TYR A 132 -10.40 2.12 18.90
C TYR A 132 -9.74 2.40 20.24
N LYS A 133 -8.99 3.51 20.36
CA LYS A 133 -8.36 3.90 21.63
C LYS A 133 -9.39 4.16 22.74
N ILE A 134 -10.50 4.82 22.41
CA ILE A 134 -11.61 5.06 23.35
C ILE A 134 -12.28 3.73 23.75
N SER A 135 -12.46 2.77 22.84
CA SER A 135 -13.07 1.48 23.20
C SER A 135 -12.17 0.64 24.11
N ASP A 136 -10.86 0.68 23.88
CA ASP A 136 -9.90 -0.05 24.70
C ASP A 136 -9.81 0.55 26.12
N ASP A 137 -9.82 1.88 26.23
CA ASP A 137 -9.84 2.57 27.53
C ASP A 137 -11.09 2.21 28.34
N VAL A 138 -12.27 2.17 27.70
CA VAL A 138 -13.53 1.76 28.36
C VAL A 138 -13.50 0.29 28.80
N PHE A 139 -12.88 -0.60 28.01
CA PHE A 139 -12.74 -2.00 28.38
C PHE A 139 -11.76 -2.18 29.55
N PHE A 140 -10.65 -1.43 29.55
CA PHE A 140 -9.67 -1.41 30.63
C PHE A 140 -10.28 -0.91 31.94
N ASP A 141 -11.04 0.19 31.90
CA ASP A 141 -11.68 0.75 33.10
C ASP A 141 -12.69 -0.22 33.70
N LYS A 142 -13.52 -0.89 32.88
CA LYS A 142 -14.45 -1.92 33.36
C LYS A 142 -13.74 -3.11 33.97
N LYS A 143 -12.61 -3.54 33.39
CA LYS A 143 -11.81 -4.65 33.92
C LYS A 143 -11.14 -4.27 35.25
N ARG A 144 -10.68 -3.01 35.37
CA ARG A 144 -10.12 -2.46 36.62
C ARG A 144 -11.19 -2.42 37.71
N GLU A 145 -12.37 -1.88 37.41
CA GLU A 145 -13.48 -1.79 38.36
C GLU A 145 -13.95 -3.18 38.86
N ALA A 146 -13.98 -4.18 37.97
CA ALA A 146 -14.28 -5.56 38.37
C ALA A 146 -13.24 -6.15 39.33
N LEU A 147 -11.95 -5.92 39.05
CA LEU A 147 -10.83 -6.38 39.90
C LEU A 147 -10.80 -5.66 41.26
N GLU A 148 -11.08 -4.35 41.28
CA GLU A 148 -11.19 -3.57 42.52
C GLU A 148 -12.35 -4.09 43.38
N ASN A 149 -13.51 -4.36 42.77
CA ASN A 149 -14.66 -4.95 43.47
C ASN A 149 -14.37 -6.35 44.03
N GLU A 150 -13.61 -7.18 43.32
CA GLU A 150 -13.16 -8.48 43.84
C GLU A 150 -12.18 -8.32 45.02
N LEU A 151 -11.26 -7.36 44.94
CA LEU A 151 -10.34 -7.03 46.04
C LEU A 151 -11.10 -6.56 47.29
N TYR A 152 -12.05 -5.65 47.14
CA TYR A 152 -12.89 -5.18 48.25
C TYR A 152 -13.69 -6.33 48.87
N LYS A 153 -14.27 -7.22 48.06
CA LYS A 153 -14.96 -8.42 48.55
C LYS A 153 -14.05 -9.38 49.33
N ARG A 154 -12.75 -9.43 49.00
CA ARG A 154 -11.76 -10.24 49.73
C ARG A 154 -11.23 -9.55 50.99
N LEU A 155 -11.24 -8.21 51.05
CA LEU A 155 -10.79 -7.43 52.21
C LEU A 155 -11.85 -7.29 53.30
N ILE A 156 -13.14 -7.37 52.94
CA ILE A 156 -14.27 -7.27 53.87
C ILE A 156 -14.65 -8.63 54.48
N LYS A 157 -14.00 -9.72 54.06
CA LYS A 157 -14.21 -11.10 54.55
C LYS A 157 -13.01 -11.58 55.34
#